data_AF-A0A8T0P8U1-F1
#
_entry.id   AF-A0A8T0P8U1-F1
#
_cell.length_a   1.000
_cell.length_b   1.000
_cell.length_c   1.000
_cell.angle_alpha   90.00
_cell.angle_beta   90.00
_cell.angle_gamma   90.00
#
_symmetry.space_group_name_H-M   'P 1'
#
loop_
_entity.id
_entity.type
_entity.pdbx_description
1 polymer ?
#
loop_
_entity_poly.entity_id
_entity_poly.type
_entity_poly.pdbx_seq_one_letter_code
_entity_poly.pdbx_strand_id
1 'polypeptide(L)'
;MRLAPREAEKLALQNAGFLAQKRLARGLRLNYTEAVALIASQILEFVRDGDKTVTDLMDLGKQMLGRRQVLPAVPYLLHTVQSKEHLWMEQN
;
A
#
# COMPACT_ATOMS: atom_id res chain seq x y z
N MET A 1 -14.56 -10.61 19.03
CA MET A 1 -13.51 -11.36 18.30
C MET A 1 -12.19 -11.16 19.07
N ARG A 2 -11.38 -12.21 19.29
CA ARG A 2 -10.04 -12.06 19.87
C ARG A 2 -9.05 -12.07 18.71
N LEU A 3 -8.48 -10.91 18.41
CA LEU A 3 -7.49 -10.74 17.34
C LEU A 3 -6.10 -10.86 17.94
N ALA A 4 -5.20 -11.56 17.25
CA ALA A 4 -3.79 -11.45 17.54
C ALA A 4 -3.29 -10.03 17.20
N PRO A 5 -2.26 -9.51 17.89
CA PRO A 5 -1.72 -8.17 17.60
C PRO A 5 -1.40 -7.95 16.12
N ARG A 6 -0.82 -8.96 15.45
CA ARG A 6 -0.53 -8.93 14.01
C ARG A 6 -1.77 -8.82 13.13
N GLU A 7 -2.89 -9.42 13.54
CA GLU A 7 -4.16 -9.32 12.79
C GLU A 7 -4.76 -7.91 12.96
N ALA A 8 -4.68 -7.35 14.17
CA ALA A 8 -5.11 -5.98 14.42
C ALA A 8 -4.29 -4.95 13.62
N GLU A 9 -2.98 -5.15 13.48
CA GLU A 9 -2.11 -4.32 12.64
C GLU A 9 -2.49 -4.38 11.15
N LYS A 10 -2.76 -5.58 10.62
CA LYS A 10 -3.25 -5.74 9.23
C LYS A 10 -4.59 -5.05 9.01
N LEU A 11 -5.51 -5.15 9.96
CA LEU A 11 -6.79 -4.44 9.90
C LEU A 11 -6.61 -2.92 9.98
N ALA A 12 -5.68 -2.43 10.81
CA ALA A 12 -5.36 -1.01 10.88
C ALA A 12 -4.80 -0.49 9.55
N LEU A 13 -3.93 -1.25 8.89
CA LEU A 13 -3.40 -0.94 7.56
C LEU A 13 -4.51 -0.88 6.49
N GLN A 14 -5.40 -1.87 6.49
CA GLN A 14 -6.57 -1.90 5.59
C GLN A 14 -7.48 -0.68 5.80
N ASN A 15 -7.76 -0.32 7.05
CA ASN A 15 -8.55 0.87 7.38
C ASN A 15 -7.87 2.17 6.91
N ALA A 16 -6.54 2.27 7.05
CA ALA A 16 -5.78 3.42 6.57
C ALA A 16 -5.82 3.53 5.03
N GLY A 17 -5.68 2.41 4.33
CA GLY A 17 -5.81 2.35 2.87
C GLY A 17 -7.20 2.74 2.38
N PHE A 18 -8.25 2.25 3.04
CA PHE A 18 -9.63 2.62 2.73
C PHE A 18 -9.92 4.10 2.99
N LEU A 19 -9.37 4.67 4.07
CA LEU A 19 -9.46 6.10 4.34
C LEU A 19 -8.75 6.92 3.26
N ALA A 20 -7.57 6.49 2.82
CA ALA A 20 -6.84 7.12 1.72
C ALA A 20 -7.65 7.08 0.42
N GLN A 21 -8.28 5.94 0.10
CA GLN A 21 -9.14 5.79 -1.08
C GLN A 21 -10.32 6.78 -1.04
N LYS A 22 -10.98 6.92 0.12
CA LYS A 22 -12.07 7.90 0.32
C LYS A 22 -11.59 9.35 0.18
N ARG A 23 -10.37 9.66 0.59
CA ARG A 23 -9.78 11.00 0.41
C ARG A 23 -9.48 11.26 -1.06
N LEU A 24 -8.88 10.30 -1.75
CA LEU A 24 -8.58 10.39 -3.18
C LEU A 24 -9.85 10.54 -4.03
N ALA A 25 -10.90 9.78 -3.72
CA ALA A 25 -12.19 9.87 -4.42
C ALA A 25 -12.87 11.25 -4.27
N ARG A 26 -12.57 11.99 -3.19
CA ARG A 26 -13.02 13.38 -3.00
C ARG A 26 -12.13 14.41 -3.71
N GLY A 27 -11.11 13.98 -4.44
CA GLY A 27 -10.18 14.85 -5.16
C GLY A 27 -9.00 15.36 -4.32
N LEU A 28 -8.79 14.83 -3.11
CA LEU A 28 -7.62 15.20 -2.30
C LEU A 28 -6.37 14.50 -2.82
N ARG A 29 -5.25 15.23 -2.84
CA ARG A 29 -3.93 14.66 -3.12
C ARG A 29 -3.42 13.96 -1.88
N LEU A 30 -3.00 12.71 -2.04
CA LEU A 30 -2.52 11.87 -0.94
C LEU A 30 -1.11 12.28 -0.48
N ASN A 31 -0.89 12.25 0.83
CA ASN A 31 0.43 12.31 1.41
C ASN A 31 1.15 10.94 1.32
N TYR A 32 2.39 10.88 1.81
CA TYR A 32 3.20 9.67 1.73
C TYR A 32 2.55 8.47 2.44
N THR A 33 2.09 8.64 3.68
CA THR A 33 1.48 7.57 4.47
C THR A 33 0.19 7.08 3.85
N GLU A 34 -0.64 7.97 3.31
CA GLU A 34 -1.87 7.63 2.61
C GLU A 34 -1.60 6.88 1.31
N ALA A 35 -0.60 7.31 0.54
CA ALA A 35 -0.21 6.64 -0.70
C ALA A 35 0.29 5.22 -0.43
N VAL A 36 1.18 5.05 0.56
CA VAL A 36 1.70 3.74 0.97
C VAL A 36 0.57 2.84 1.49
N ALA A 37 -0.28 3.36 2.38
CA ALA A 37 -1.39 2.58 2.93
C ALA A 37 -2.38 2.14 1.85
N LEU A 38 -2.69 3.02 0.89
CA LEU A 38 -3.55 2.68 -0.25
C LEU A 38 -2.93 1.56 -1.08
N ILE A 39 -1.68 1.71 -1.52
CA ILE A 39 -1.00 0.69 -2.33
C ILE A 39 -0.94 -0.65 -1.57
N ALA A 40 -0.50 -0.63 -0.31
CA ALA A 40 -0.37 -1.83 0.50
C ALA A 40 -1.71 -2.55 0.71
N SER A 41 -2.78 -1.80 1.01
CA SER A 41 -4.13 -2.37 1.18
C SER A 41 -4.61 -3.07 -0.10
N GLN A 42 -4.39 -2.47 -1.27
CA GLN A 42 -4.82 -3.05 -2.53
C GLN A 42 -3.97 -4.27 -2.94
N ILE A 43 -2.66 -4.24 -2.69
CA ILE A 43 -1.81 -5.41 -2.90
C ILE A 43 -2.28 -6.57 -2.04
N LEU A 44 -2.65 -6.34 -0.77
CA LEU A 44 -3.16 -7.39 0.10
C LEU A 44 -4.47 -8.01 -0.41
N GLU A 45 -5.36 -7.22 -1.04
CA GLU A 45 -6.56 -7.75 -1.69
C GLU A 45 -6.21 -8.60 -2.93
N PHE A 46 -5.26 -8.16 -3.77
CA PHE A 46 -4.81 -9.00 -4.89
C PHE A 46 -4.11 -10.29 -4.45
N VAL A 47 -3.35 -10.25 -3.35
CA VAL A 47 -2.81 -11.46 -2.72
C VAL A 47 -3.94 -12.37 -2.24
N ARG A 48 -5.06 -11.79 -1.76
CA ARG A 48 -6.22 -12.55 -1.31
C ARG A 48 -6.94 -13.25 -2.46
N ASP A 49 -7.01 -12.62 -3.63
CA ASP A 49 -7.60 -13.18 -4.86
C ASP A 49 -6.77 -14.35 -5.41
N GLY A 50 -5.44 -14.34 -5.20
CA GLY A 50 -4.56 -15.49 -5.42
C GLY A 50 -4.21 -15.79 -6.88
N ASP A 51 -4.54 -14.88 -7.80
CA ASP A 51 -4.41 -15.02 -9.26
C ASP A 51 -3.15 -14.35 -9.82
N LYS A 52 -2.31 -13.74 -8.97
CA LYS A 52 -1.15 -12.93 -9.39
C LYS A 52 0.15 -13.39 -8.75
N THR A 53 1.23 -13.31 -9.51
CA THR A 53 2.57 -13.59 -8.99
C THR A 53 3.11 -12.39 -8.20
N VAL A 54 4.15 -12.61 -7.40
CA VAL A 54 4.81 -11.54 -6.63
C VAL A 54 5.32 -10.41 -7.55
N THR A 55 5.85 -10.78 -8.72
CA THR A 55 6.34 -9.81 -9.71
C THR A 55 5.19 -8.96 -10.26
N ASP A 56 4.05 -9.59 -10.58
CA ASP A 56 2.86 -8.86 -11.06
C ASP A 56 2.35 -7.87 -10.02
N LEU A 57 2.34 -8.26 -8.75
CA LEU A 57 1.92 -7.41 -7.63
C LEU A 57 2.86 -6.21 -7.44
N MET A 58 4.18 -6.42 -7.58
CA MET A 58 5.17 -5.34 -7.51
C MET A 58 4.99 -4.33 -8.65
N ASP A 59 4.72 -4.80 -9.86
CA ASP A 59 4.53 -3.91 -11.01
C ASP A 59 3.17 -3.20 -10.98
N LEU A 60 2.12 -3.88 -10.52
CA LEU A 60 0.82 -3.26 -10.26
C LEU A 60 0.94 -2.13 -9.24
N GLY A 61 1.64 -2.36 -8.11
CA GLY A 61 1.84 -1.36 -7.06
C GLY A 61 2.44 -0.04 -7.58
N LYS A 62 3.38 -0.12 -8.53
CA LYS A 62 4.03 1.06 -9.14
C LYS A 62 3.08 1.88 -10.04
N GLN A 63 2.04 1.24 -10.58
CA GLN A 63 1.11 1.85 -11.55
C GLN A 63 -0.15 2.41 -10.90
N MET A 64 -0.38 2.14 -9.60
CA MET A 64 -1.64 2.50 -8.93
C MET A 64 -1.86 4.00 -8.73
N LEU A 65 -0.78 4.76 -8.55
CA LEU A 65 -0.85 6.19 -8.25
C LEU A 65 -0.01 7.03 -9.22
N GLY A 66 -0.66 7.96 -9.89
CA GLY A 66 -0.04 8.97 -10.72
C GLY A 66 0.33 10.25 -9.95
N ARG A 67 1.21 11.07 -10.54
CA ARG A 67 1.71 12.33 -9.95
C ARG A 67 0.63 13.32 -9.52
N ARG A 68 -0.54 13.29 -10.16
CA ARG A 68 -1.68 14.16 -9.87
C ARG A 68 -2.44 13.73 -8.60
N GLN A 69 -2.34 12.46 -8.21
CA GLN A 69 -3.08 11.86 -7.10
C GLN A 69 -2.34 11.98 -5.76
N VAL A 70 -1.05 12.35 -5.78
CA VAL A 70 -0.19 12.49 -4.60
C VAL A 70 0.36 13.90 -4.47
N LEU A 71 0.77 14.30 -3.27
CA LEU A 71 1.45 15.58 -3.03
C LEU A 71 2.84 15.62 -3.72
N PRO A 72 3.36 16.80 -4.09
CA PRO A 72 4.56 16.92 -4.93
C PRO A 72 5.83 16.21 -4.41
N ALA A 73 6.01 16.10 -3.10
CA ALA A 73 7.18 15.45 -2.50
C ALA A 73 7.09 13.91 -2.47
N VAL A 74 5.89 13.34 -2.60
CA VAL A 74 5.63 11.91 -2.40
C VAL A 74 6.33 11.01 -3.45
N PRO A 75 6.33 11.33 -4.76
CA PRO A 75 7.01 10.50 -5.75
C PRO A 75 8.49 10.26 -5.46
N TYR A 76 9.18 11.24 -4.87
CA TYR A 76 10.61 11.14 -4.54
C TYR A 76 10.86 10.23 -3.32
N LEU A 77 9.87 10.13 -2.42
CA LEU A 77 9.98 9.32 -1.20
C LEU A 77 9.64 7.86 -1.45
N LEU A 78 8.74 7.55 -2.39
CA LEU A 78 8.29 6.18 -2.67
C LEU A 78 9.39 5.27 -3.24
N HIS A 79 10.43 5.83 -3.87
CA HIS A 79 11.60 5.04 -4.32
C HIS A 79 12.35 4.33 -3.19
N THR A 80 12.17 4.75 -1.93
CA THR A 80 12.86 4.16 -0.78
C THR A 80 12.16 2.94 -0.18
N VAL A 81 10.89 2.69 -0.51
CA VAL A 81 10.11 1.56 0.06
C VAL A 81 10.62 0.21 -0.47
N GLN A 82 11.12 0.15 -1.70
CA GLN A 82 11.73 -1.04 -2.30
C GLN A 82 12.95 -1.58 -1.54
N SER A 83 13.64 -0.75 -0.75
CA SER A 83 14.83 -1.17 0.00
C SER A 83 14.52 -1.99 1.24
N LYS A 84 13.32 -1.87 1.83
CA LYS A 84 13.01 -2.53 3.12
C LYS A 84 12.33 -3.88 2.96
N GLU A 85 11.52 -4.12 1.93
CA GLU A 85 10.83 -5.42 1.76
C GLU A 85 11.80 -6.60 1.50
N HIS A 86 12.95 -6.36 0.84
CA HIS A 86 13.95 -7.40 0.59
C HIS A 86 14.50 -8.02 1.90
N LEU A 87 14.46 -7.27 3.01
CA LEU A 87 14.88 -7.74 4.34
C LEU A 87 13.81 -8.59 5.06
N TRP A 88 12.53 -8.53 4.63
CA TRP A 88 11.45 -9.29 5.25
C TRP A 88 11.31 -10.71 4.69
N MET A 89 11.83 -10.97 3.49
CA MET A 89 11.77 -12.28 2.82
C MET A 89 13.00 -13.15 3.08
N GLU A 90 14.13 -12.60 3.57
CA GLU A 90 15.33 -13.38 3.92
C GLU A 90 15.25 -14.05 5.31
N GLN A 91 14.22 -13.74 6.12
CA GLN A 91 14.05 -14.27 7.48
C GLN A 91 12.90 -15.27 7.62
N ASN A 92 12.32 -15.78 6.52
CA ASN A 92 11.20 -16.71 6.58
C ASN A 92 11.38 -17.90 5.62
#